data_AF-A0A5C7J391-F1
#
_entry.id   AF-A0A5C7J391-F1
#
_cell.length_a   1.000
_cell.length_b   1.000
_cell.length_c   1.000
_cell.angle_alpha   90.00
_cell.angle_beta   90.00
_cell.angle_gamma   90.00
#
_symmetry.space_group_name_H-M   'P 1'
#
loop_
_entity.id
_entity.type
_entity.pdbx_description
1 polymer ?
#
loop_
_entity_poly.entity_id
_entity_poly.type
_entity_poly.pdbx_seq_one_letter_code
_entity_poly.pdbx_strand_id
1 'polypeptide(L)'
;MTTIRKSGEIYSDFIVADFNDWLKLYKNNGSGIFLESKLSLNGAFNYAEPGSVASIKMKDGSVRIVAASYRRPNPQWDPSGNIIIFGLINDVLVESLRYSYPVEWTSKNLGAFAIIPFDPSNNGYDDFIVLGEGDGRSVLYFKQTTDGFVDATEEKLGAVKTKMYESDKFVVFDANGDGKKDLMAFSYKNNIYSSGNGLFINQGDGVLKSVQLGGPELADTIQIPIFTTNKDGSWKKFIGLYGVKLDGSQLMTVKAWIK
;
A
#
# COMPACT_ATOMS: atom_id res chain seq x y z
N MET A 1 4.31 -9.06 -4.68
CA MET A 1 5.39 -8.99 -5.69
C MET A 1 5.70 -7.54 -5.94
N THR A 2 6.97 -7.13 -5.84
CA THR A 2 7.40 -5.75 -6.10
C THR A 2 8.66 -5.75 -6.95
N THR A 3 8.87 -4.72 -7.77
CA THR A 3 10.00 -4.64 -8.71
C THR A 3 11.12 -3.77 -8.16
N ILE A 4 12.36 -4.24 -8.21
CA ILE A 4 13.56 -3.47 -7.87
C ILE A 4 14.27 -3.13 -9.17
N ARG A 5 14.57 -1.84 -9.37
CA ARG A 5 15.39 -1.39 -10.49
C ARG A 5 16.80 -1.10 -10.00
N LYS A 6 17.80 -1.75 -10.59
CA LYS A 6 19.20 -1.38 -10.42
C LYS A 6 19.49 -0.16 -11.30
N SER A 7 20.17 0.85 -10.77
CA SER A 7 20.49 2.05 -11.56
C SER A 7 21.41 1.69 -12.73
N GLY A 8 21.04 2.10 -13.95
CA GLY A 8 21.89 2.00 -15.14
C GLY A 8 21.67 0.79 -16.06
N GLU A 9 20.83 -0.19 -15.70
CA GLU A 9 20.51 -1.35 -16.55
C GLU A 9 19.00 -1.61 -16.64
N ILE A 10 18.53 -2.12 -17.79
CA ILE A 10 17.09 -2.32 -18.13
C ILE A 10 16.50 -3.56 -17.42
N TYR A 11 17.18 -4.10 -16.40
CA TYR A 11 16.76 -5.31 -15.71
C TYR A 11 16.01 -4.95 -14.44
N SER A 12 14.81 -5.50 -14.35
CA SER A 12 13.92 -5.38 -13.20
C SER A 12 13.97 -6.70 -12.44
N ASP A 13 14.55 -6.70 -11.24
CA ASP A 13 14.45 -7.81 -10.30
C ASP A 13 13.11 -7.72 -9.57
N PHE A 14 12.62 -8.79 -8.96
CA PHE A 14 11.43 -8.68 -8.13
C PHE A 14 11.53 -9.48 -6.83
N ILE A 15 10.92 -8.95 -5.78
CA ILE A 15 10.79 -9.64 -4.49
C ILE A 15 9.35 -10.07 -4.27
N VAL A 16 9.22 -11.29 -3.79
CA VAL A 16 7.95 -11.90 -3.37
C VAL A 16 8.04 -12.23 -1.90
N ALA A 17 7.00 -11.86 -1.15
CA ALA A 17 6.77 -12.39 0.18
C ALA A 17 6.08 -13.75 0.04
N ASP A 18 6.69 -14.78 0.60
CA ASP A 18 6.14 -16.13 0.67
C ASP A 18 5.68 -16.40 2.10
N PHE A 19 4.45 -16.91 2.25
CA PHE A 19 3.82 -17.29 3.53
C PHE A 19 4.50 -18.50 4.20
N ASN A 20 5.71 -18.86 3.79
CA ASN A 20 6.54 -19.88 4.42
C ASN A 20 7.79 -19.26 5.10
N ASP A 21 7.68 -18.03 5.62
CA ASP A 21 8.71 -17.21 6.30
C ASP A 21 9.80 -16.57 5.41
N TRP A 22 9.64 -16.57 4.09
CA TRP A 22 10.76 -16.26 3.17
C TRP A 22 10.42 -15.03 2.30
N LEU A 23 11.36 -14.09 2.19
CA LEU A 23 11.38 -13.16 1.05
C LEU A 23 12.20 -13.81 -0.07
N LYS A 24 11.58 -14.02 -1.21
CA LYS A 24 12.24 -14.56 -2.39
C LYS A 24 12.61 -13.43 -3.33
N LEU A 25 13.90 -13.28 -3.62
CA LEU A 25 14.39 -12.37 -4.66
C LEU A 25 14.55 -13.15 -5.95
N TYR A 26 13.93 -12.66 -7.01
CA TYR A 26 14.05 -13.19 -8.35
C TYR A 26 14.82 -12.18 -9.18
N LYS A 27 16.00 -12.59 -9.65
CA LYS A 27 16.88 -11.71 -10.41
C LYS A 27 16.70 -11.93 -11.90
N ASN A 28 16.52 -10.87 -12.65
CA ASN A 28 16.56 -10.94 -14.10
C ASN A 28 18.03 -11.01 -14.53
N ASN A 29 18.43 -12.12 -15.16
CA ASN A 29 19.78 -12.31 -15.68
C ASN A 29 20.07 -11.55 -16.99
N GLY A 30 19.10 -10.76 -17.44
CA GLY A 30 19.12 -9.98 -18.66
C GLY A 30 18.72 -10.69 -19.93
N SER A 31 18.44 -11.98 -19.87
CA SER A 31 17.81 -12.73 -20.95
C SER A 31 16.29 -12.84 -20.79
N GLY A 32 15.69 -12.10 -19.85
CA GLY A 32 14.29 -12.26 -19.46
C GLY A 32 14.02 -13.53 -18.63
N ILE A 33 15.08 -14.21 -18.18
CA ILE A 33 14.98 -15.36 -17.28
C ILE A 33 15.22 -14.86 -15.86
N PHE A 34 14.35 -15.29 -14.96
CA PHE A 34 14.46 -14.97 -13.54
C PHE A 34 15.11 -16.12 -12.80
N LEU A 35 16.26 -15.87 -12.18
CA LEU A 35 16.91 -16.81 -11.27
C LEU A 35 16.39 -16.54 -9.86
N GLU A 36 15.80 -17.56 -9.23
CA GLU A 36 15.40 -17.50 -7.83
C GLU A 36 16.68 -17.49 -6.97
N SER A 37 16.94 -16.35 -6.33
CA SER A 37 17.87 -16.27 -5.22
C SER A 37 17.06 -16.37 -3.94
N LYS A 38 17.03 -17.57 -3.35
CA LYS A 38 16.42 -17.79 -2.03
C LYS A 38 17.23 -17.04 -0.99
N LEU A 39 16.67 -15.93 -0.50
CA LEU A 39 17.20 -15.22 0.66
C LEU A 39 16.39 -15.68 1.86
N SER A 40 16.96 -16.59 2.65
CA SER A 40 16.35 -16.92 3.94
C SER A 40 16.50 -15.72 4.86
N LEU A 41 15.38 -15.24 5.40
CA LEU A 41 15.37 -14.19 6.40
C LEU A 41 15.64 -14.75 7.82
N ASN A 42 16.46 -15.80 7.97
CA ASN A 42 16.69 -16.50 9.25
C ASN A 42 16.76 -15.53 10.44
N GLY A 43 15.66 -15.45 11.21
CA GLY A 43 15.54 -14.61 12.41
C GLY A 43 15.08 -13.16 12.22
N ALA A 44 14.94 -12.63 11.00
CA ALA A 44 14.44 -11.26 10.79
C ALA A 44 12.96 -11.15 11.16
N PHE A 45 12.18 -12.17 10.82
CA PHE A 45 10.85 -12.41 11.38
C PHE A 45 10.90 -13.69 12.21
N ASN A 46 10.87 -13.55 13.53
CA ASN A 46 10.76 -14.71 14.42
C ASN A 46 9.34 -15.27 14.28
N TYR A 47 9.17 -16.35 13.51
CA TYR A 47 7.91 -17.10 13.36
C TYR A 47 6.76 -16.35 12.67
N ALA A 48 7.07 -15.32 11.87
CA ALA A 48 6.08 -14.46 11.27
C ALA A 48 6.29 -14.31 9.76
N GLU A 49 5.30 -14.78 9.01
CA GLU A 49 5.26 -14.70 7.57
C GLU A 49 5.17 -13.23 7.12
N PRO A 50 6.04 -12.74 6.22
CA PRO A 50 5.86 -11.42 5.63
C PRO A 50 4.55 -11.43 4.85
N GLY A 51 3.59 -10.59 5.24
CA GLY A 51 2.29 -10.49 4.57
C GLY A 51 2.34 -9.61 3.32
N SER A 52 3.27 -8.66 3.30
CA SER A 52 3.47 -7.78 2.17
C SER A 52 4.90 -7.31 2.05
N VAL A 53 5.28 -6.98 0.82
CA VAL A 53 6.58 -6.44 0.45
C VAL A 53 6.44 -5.39 -0.64
N ALA A 54 7.20 -4.30 -0.54
CA ALA A 54 7.27 -3.23 -1.54
C ALA A 54 8.69 -2.67 -1.67
N SER A 55 9.03 -2.15 -2.85
CA SER A 55 10.22 -1.31 -3.06
C SER A 55 9.89 0.14 -2.73
N ILE A 56 10.83 0.83 -2.08
CA ILE A 56 10.74 2.26 -1.76
C ILE A 56 12.02 2.96 -2.19
N LYS A 57 11.89 4.18 -2.71
CA LYS A 57 13.02 5.06 -3.02
C LYS A 57 13.33 5.97 -1.83
N MET A 58 14.58 5.92 -1.39
CA MET A 58 15.07 6.63 -0.21
C MET A 58 15.68 7.99 -0.56
N LYS A 59 15.73 8.91 0.40
CA LYS A 59 16.34 10.25 0.30
C LYS A 59 17.83 10.24 -0.02
N ASP A 60 18.53 9.16 0.34
CA ASP A 60 19.92 8.91 -0.05
C ASP A 60 20.06 8.46 -1.53
N GLY A 61 18.94 8.39 -2.27
CA GLY A 61 18.87 7.96 -3.66
C GLY A 61 18.80 6.43 -3.83
N SER A 62 18.94 5.65 -2.76
CA SER A 62 18.90 4.19 -2.80
C SER A 62 17.48 3.66 -2.98
N VAL A 63 17.35 2.45 -3.51
CA VAL A 63 16.11 1.68 -3.46
C VAL A 63 16.22 0.64 -2.37
N ARG A 64 15.23 0.59 -1.47
CA ARG A 64 15.15 -0.36 -0.36
C ARG A 64 13.89 -1.19 -0.48
N ILE A 65 13.82 -2.23 0.33
CA ILE A 65 12.69 -3.14 0.39
C ILE A 65 12.07 -3.05 1.76
N VAL A 66 10.80 -2.68 1.81
CA VAL A 66 10.01 -2.75 3.02
C VAL A 66 9.22 -4.04 3.01
N ALA A 67 9.28 -4.79 4.11
CA ALA A 67 8.46 -5.96 4.35
C ALA A 67 7.82 -5.87 5.73
N ALA A 68 6.61 -6.39 5.86
CA ALA A 68 5.83 -6.25 7.08
C ALA A 68 5.12 -7.56 7.43
N SER A 69 5.10 -7.89 8.71
CA SER A 69 4.54 -9.15 9.23
C SER A 69 3.02 -9.22 9.08
N TYR A 70 2.49 -10.39 8.71
CA TYR A 70 1.07 -10.68 8.63
C TYR A 70 0.44 -11.20 9.95
N ARG A 71 1.21 -11.31 11.05
CA ARG A 71 0.74 -11.95 12.29
C ARG A 71 0.42 -10.99 13.43
N ARG A 72 -0.66 -11.35 14.16
CA ARG A 72 -1.12 -10.64 15.36
C ARG A 72 0.07 -10.62 16.32
N PRO A 73 0.50 -9.44 16.77
CA PRO A 73 1.60 -9.36 17.72
C PRO A 73 1.27 -10.22 18.94
N ASN A 74 2.15 -11.17 19.21
CA ASN A 74 2.03 -12.08 20.33
C ASN A 74 2.99 -11.61 21.43
N PRO A 75 2.49 -11.11 22.57
CA PRO A 75 3.31 -10.58 23.65
C PRO A 75 4.43 -11.50 24.15
N GLN A 76 4.31 -12.81 23.95
CA GLN A 76 5.31 -13.77 24.41
C GLN A 76 6.49 -13.94 23.45
N TRP A 77 6.28 -13.85 22.14
CA TRP A 77 7.30 -14.25 21.14
C TRP A 77 7.52 -13.25 20.00
N ASP A 78 6.54 -12.37 19.74
CA ASP A 78 6.63 -11.25 18.79
C ASP A 78 5.74 -10.11 19.29
N PRO A 79 6.14 -9.43 20.38
CA PRO A 79 5.28 -8.50 21.12
C PRO A 79 4.87 -7.25 20.33
N SER A 80 5.41 -7.06 19.12
CA SER A 80 5.18 -5.84 18.34
C SER A 80 4.68 -6.09 16.93
N GLY A 81 4.99 -7.24 16.30
CA GLY A 81 4.98 -7.33 14.84
C GLY A 81 5.95 -6.30 14.23
N ASN A 82 6.55 -6.63 13.10
CA ASN A 82 7.66 -5.82 12.58
C ASN A 82 7.37 -5.34 11.16
N ILE A 83 7.69 -4.06 10.93
CA ILE A 83 7.96 -3.49 9.62
C ILE A 83 9.48 -3.38 9.52
N ILE A 84 10.07 -4.05 8.53
CA ILE A 84 11.51 -4.12 8.35
C ILE A 84 11.86 -3.54 7.00
N ILE A 85 12.88 -2.69 6.96
CA ILE A 85 13.45 -2.12 5.74
C ILE A 85 14.80 -2.75 5.50
N PHE A 86 14.98 -3.33 4.34
CA PHE A 86 16.19 -3.99 3.88
C PHE A 86 16.89 -3.17 2.81
N GLY A 87 18.20 -3.03 2.97
CA GLY A 87 19.11 -2.69 1.88
C GLY A 87 19.57 -3.91 1.11
N LEU A 88 20.11 -3.68 -0.09
CA LEU A 88 20.81 -4.71 -0.85
C LEU A 88 22.31 -4.41 -0.84
N ILE A 89 23.11 -5.27 -0.22
CA ILE A 89 24.58 -5.16 -0.17
C ILE A 89 25.15 -6.43 -0.79
N ASN A 90 25.88 -6.31 -1.89
CA ASN A 90 26.43 -7.46 -2.63
C ASN A 90 25.36 -8.53 -2.90
N ASP A 91 24.17 -8.09 -3.31
CA ASP A 91 22.99 -8.91 -3.56
C ASP A 91 22.41 -9.68 -2.35
N VAL A 92 22.81 -9.31 -1.15
CA VAL A 92 22.25 -9.83 0.10
C VAL A 92 21.33 -8.78 0.71
N LEU A 93 20.12 -9.20 1.11
CA LEU A 93 19.23 -8.35 1.90
C LEU A 93 19.82 -8.19 3.30
N VAL A 94 20.10 -6.95 3.66
CA VAL A 94 20.61 -6.59 4.98
C VAL A 94 19.58 -5.68 5.62
N GLU A 95 19.11 -6.06 6.82
CA GLU A 95 18.23 -5.21 7.61
C GLU A 95 18.91 -3.86 7.88
N SER A 96 18.25 -2.79 7.46
CA SER A 96 18.69 -1.41 7.68
C SER A 96 17.91 -0.72 8.78
N LEU A 97 16.60 -0.96 8.86
CA LEU A 97 15.71 -0.32 9.83
C LEU A 97 14.60 -1.30 10.24
N ARG A 98 14.09 -1.12 11.45
CA ARG A 98 12.99 -1.90 12.02
C ARG A 98 12.06 -1.00 12.81
N TYR A 99 10.76 -1.19 12.62
CA TYR A 99 9.70 -0.50 13.32
C TYR A 99 8.71 -1.51 13.90
N SER A 100 8.28 -1.26 15.13
CA SER A 100 7.15 -1.93 15.77
C SER A 100 5.84 -1.34 15.28
N TYR A 101 4.79 -2.16 15.17
CA TYR A 101 3.44 -1.60 15.03
C TYR A 101 3.03 -0.83 16.30
N PRO A 102 2.24 0.25 16.18
CA PRO A 102 1.63 0.90 17.33
C PRO A 102 0.73 -0.06 18.11
N VAL A 103 0.76 -0.01 19.45
CA VAL A 103 0.04 -0.97 20.33
C VAL A 103 -1.46 -1.03 19.99
N GLU A 104 -2.07 0.12 19.72
CA GLU A 104 -3.47 0.25 19.33
C GLU A 104 -3.82 -0.52 18.04
N TRP A 105 -2.86 -0.66 17.12
CA TRP A 105 -3.02 -1.38 15.86
C TRP A 105 -3.00 -2.90 16.06
N THR A 106 -2.14 -3.37 16.96
CA THR A 106 -1.89 -4.79 17.22
C THR A 106 -3.07 -5.52 17.90
N SER A 107 -3.89 -4.79 18.65
CA SER A 107 -5.01 -5.35 19.42
C SER A 107 -6.18 -5.85 18.56
N LYS A 108 -6.28 -5.40 17.30
CA LYS A 108 -7.43 -5.67 16.40
C LYS A 108 -7.06 -6.31 15.06
N ASN A 109 -5.78 -6.32 14.69
CA ASN A 109 -5.34 -6.72 13.35
C ASN A 109 -4.42 -7.94 13.39
N LEU A 110 -4.64 -8.85 12.44
CA LEU A 110 -3.74 -9.91 12.00
C LEU A 110 -2.40 -9.36 11.52
N GLY A 111 -2.29 -8.24 10.82
CA GLY A 111 -0.97 -7.74 10.42
C GLY A 111 -1.02 -7.05 9.07
N ALA A 112 0.14 -6.75 8.48
CA ALA A 112 0.22 -6.04 7.21
C ALA A 112 -0.13 -6.96 6.05
N PHE A 113 -1.27 -6.72 5.40
CA PHE A 113 -1.66 -7.45 4.19
C PHE A 113 -1.22 -6.71 2.91
N ALA A 114 -0.99 -5.39 2.99
CA ALA A 114 -0.49 -4.61 1.88
C ALA A 114 0.42 -3.47 2.33
N ILE A 115 1.38 -3.13 1.47
CA ILE A 115 2.24 -1.96 1.58
C ILE A 115 2.14 -1.17 0.27
N ILE A 116 1.83 0.11 0.37
CA ILE A 116 1.70 1.01 -0.79
C ILE A 116 2.77 2.10 -0.69
N PRO A 117 3.86 2.00 -1.48
CA PRO A 117 4.85 3.07 -1.59
C PRO A 117 4.36 4.18 -2.53
N PHE A 118 4.68 5.43 -2.23
CA PHE A 118 4.43 6.56 -3.13
C PHE A 118 5.18 7.82 -2.72
N ASP A 119 5.40 8.73 -3.67
CA ASP A 119 5.96 10.06 -3.45
C ASP A 119 4.84 11.12 -3.35
N PRO A 120 4.35 11.42 -2.14
CA PRO A 120 3.31 12.43 -1.93
C PRO A 120 3.81 13.86 -2.20
N SER A 121 5.11 14.10 -2.09
CA SER A 121 5.70 15.44 -2.15
C SER A 121 6.26 15.78 -3.53
N ASN A 122 6.25 14.83 -4.46
CA ASN A 122 6.91 14.90 -5.75
C ASN A 122 8.40 15.30 -5.63
N ASN A 123 9.08 14.81 -4.58
CA ASN A 123 10.49 15.09 -4.31
C ASN A 123 11.44 13.99 -4.82
N GLY A 124 10.87 12.96 -5.44
CA GLY A 124 11.56 11.79 -5.95
C GLY A 124 11.80 10.69 -4.91
N TYR A 125 11.20 10.75 -3.72
CA TYR A 125 11.39 9.80 -2.62
C TYR A 125 10.05 9.31 -2.09
N ASP A 126 9.99 8.03 -1.71
CA ASP A 126 8.75 7.40 -1.31
C ASP A 126 8.52 7.50 0.20
N ASP A 127 7.31 7.94 0.57
CA ASP A 127 6.66 7.52 1.81
C ASP A 127 5.98 6.15 1.56
N PHE A 128 5.39 5.54 2.59
CA PHE A 128 4.58 4.36 2.36
C PHE A 128 3.42 4.23 3.35
N ILE A 129 2.38 3.52 2.91
CA ILE A 129 1.25 3.11 3.73
C ILE A 129 1.31 1.62 4.00
N VAL A 130 1.01 1.23 5.24
CA VAL A 130 0.75 -0.17 5.62
C VAL A 130 -0.73 -0.34 5.89
N LEU A 131 -1.33 -1.34 5.25
CA LEU A 131 -2.70 -1.75 5.50
C LEU A 131 -2.75 -3.01 6.36
N GLY A 132 -3.51 -2.94 7.45
CA GLY A 132 -3.73 -4.03 8.40
C GLY A 132 -4.96 -4.87 8.07
N GLU A 133 -4.88 -6.19 8.24
CA GLU A 133 -6.01 -7.10 8.09
C GLU A 133 -6.60 -7.46 9.45
N GLY A 134 -7.92 -7.47 9.61
CA GLY A 134 -8.59 -7.82 10.86
C GLY A 134 -9.92 -7.10 11.06
N ASP A 135 -10.48 -7.21 12.26
CA ASP A 135 -11.84 -6.78 12.59
C ASP A 135 -12.02 -5.24 12.62
N GLY A 136 -10.93 -4.49 12.50
CA GLY A 136 -10.96 -3.04 12.37
C GLY A 136 -9.89 -2.52 11.41
N ARG A 137 -9.67 -3.21 10.27
CA ARG A 137 -8.63 -2.94 9.24
C ARG A 137 -8.11 -1.51 9.32
N SER A 138 -6.81 -1.39 9.56
CA SER A 138 -6.20 -0.15 10.00
C SER A 138 -5.16 0.34 8.99
N VAL A 139 -5.00 1.65 8.90
CA VAL A 139 -4.05 2.30 7.99
C VAL A 139 -2.94 2.94 8.82
N LEU A 140 -1.68 2.67 8.47
CA LEU A 140 -0.52 3.39 8.99
C LEU A 140 0.17 4.11 7.84
N TYR A 141 0.52 5.37 8.06
CA TYR A 141 1.31 6.18 7.13
C TYR A 141 2.70 6.38 7.71
N PHE A 142 3.73 5.93 6.98
CA PHE A 142 5.13 6.16 7.33
C PHE A 142 5.73 7.23 6.42
N LYS A 143 6.09 8.35 7.03
CA LYS A 143 6.73 9.49 6.37
C LYS A 143 8.25 9.36 6.45
N GLN A 144 8.91 9.51 5.31
CA GLN A 144 10.36 9.42 5.24
C GLN A 144 11.03 10.66 5.83
N THR A 145 11.97 10.44 6.75
CA THR A 145 12.84 11.43 7.37
C THR A 145 14.27 11.24 6.88
N THR A 146 15.23 12.03 7.38
CA THR A 146 16.65 11.85 7.04
C THR A 146 17.20 10.52 7.58
N ASP A 147 16.70 10.08 8.72
CA ASP A 147 17.24 8.94 9.48
C ASP A 147 16.36 7.68 9.38
N GLY A 148 15.32 7.70 8.54
CA GLY A 148 14.40 6.57 8.36
C GLY A 148 12.96 7.02 8.15
N PHE A 149 12.05 6.49 8.95
CA PHE A 149 10.61 6.75 8.88
C PHE A 149 10.01 7.05 10.25
N VAL A 150 8.93 7.83 10.24
CA VAL A 150 8.09 8.09 11.41
C VAL A 150 6.64 7.80 11.07
N ASP A 151 5.88 7.28 12.04
CA ASP A 151 4.42 7.19 11.92
C ASP A 151 3.85 8.61 11.88
N ALA A 152 3.31 8.97 10.72
CA ALA A 152 2.70 10.26 10.46
C ALA A 152 1.21 10.10 10.11
N THR A 153 0.58 9.01 10.54
CA THR A 153 -0.82 8.68 10.20
C THR A 153 -1.77 9.82 10.53
N GLU A 154 -1.71 10.36 11.75
CA GLU A 154 -2.58 11.48 12.15
C GLU A 154 -2.22 12.77 11.41
N GLU A 155 -0.93 13.05 11.20
CA GLU A 155 -0.46 14.23 10.47
C GLU A 155 -0.99 14.22 9.03
N LYS A 156 -0.90 13.07 8.34
CA LYS A 156 -1.13 12.96 6.90
C LYS A 156 -2.56 12.61 6.54
N LEU A 157 -3.23 11.77 7.31
CA LEU A 157 -4.60 11.34 7.03
C LEU A 157 -5.64 12.03 7.94
N GLY A 158 -5.21 12.79 8.94
CA GLY A 158 -6.09 13.46 9.91
C GLY A 158 -6.79 12.48 10.87
N ALA A 159 -7.85 12.94 11.54
CA ALA A 159 -8.67 12.16 12.48
C ALA A 159 -9.51 11.03 11.82
N VAL A 160 -9.18 10.64 10.59
CA VAL A 160 -9.86 9.59 9.81
C VAL A 160 -9.70 8.19 10.43
N LYS A 161 -9.01 8.09 11.58
CA LYS A 161 -8.92 6.92 12.49
C LYS A 161 -10.23 6.12 12.68
N THR A 162 -11.41 6.73 12.53
CA THR A 162 -12.68 6.12 12.93
C THR A 162 -13.62 5.70 11.79
N LYS A 163 -13.25 5.81 10.51
CA LYS A 163 -14.12 5.36 9.40
C LYS A 163 -13.41 4.60 8.27
N MET A 164 -12.09 4.54 8.27
CA MET A 164 -11.32 3.73 7.30
C MET A 164 -11.15 2.27 7.71
N TYR A 165 -11.95 1.81 8.68
CA TYR A 165 -11.91 0.49 9.31
C TYR A 165 -11.93 -0.72 8.37
N GLU A 166 -12.08 -0.53 7.05
CA GLU A 166 -12.27 -1.63 6.12
C GLU A 166 -11.57 -1.46 4.76
N SER A 167 -10.68 -0.47 4.58
CA SER A 167 -9.99 -0.29 3.27
C SER A 167 -9.10 -1.49 2.92
N ASP A 168 -9.38 -2.11 1.78
CA ASP A 168 -8.64 -3.25 1.20
C ASP A 168 -7.54 -2.83 0.26
N LYS A 169 -7.67 -1.67 -0.36
CA LYS A 169 -6.72 -1.26 -1.37
C LYS A 169 -6.66 0.24 -1.46
N PHE A 170 -5.45 0.74 -1.64
CA PHE A 170 -5.24 2.09 -2.15
C PHE A 170 -4.74 2.02 -3.58
N VAL A 171 -5.14 3.00 -4.37
CA VAL A 171 -4.46 3.33 -5.61
C VAL A 171 -3.94 4.75 -5.57
N VAL A 172 -2.72 4.92 -6.04
CA VAL A 172 -1.96 6.18 -6.04
C VAL A 172 -1.96 6.74 -7.45
N PHE A 173 -2.45 7.97 -7.64
CA PHE A 173 -2.46 8.66 -8.93
C PHE A 173 -2.74 10.14 -8.74
N ASP A 174 -2.51 10.96 -9.75
CA ASP A 174 -2.93 12.37 -9.73
C ASP A 174 -4.43 12.43 -10.10
N ALA A 175 -5.29 12.66 -9.12
CA ALA A 175 -6.73 12.57 -9.32
C ALA A 175 -7.35 13.88 -9.81
N ASN A 176 -6.73 15.01 -9.46
CA ASN A 176 -7.23 16.35 -9.76
C ASN A 176 -6.47 17.06 -10.90
N GLY A 177 -5.34 16.50 -11.35
CA GLY A 177 -4.50 17.02 -12.42
C GLY A 177 -3.50 18.09 -11.98
N ASP A 178 -3.17 18.18 -10.69
CA ASP A 178 -2.27 19.18 -10.12
C ASP A 178 -0.78 18.75 -10.10
N GLY A 179 -0.49 17.55 -10.60
CA GLY A 179 0.84 16.96 -10.65
C GLY A 179 1.28 16.26 -9.37
N LYS A 180 0.46 16.24 -8.31
CA LYS A 180 0.75 15.55 -7.04
C LYS A 180 0.04 14.22 -6.98
N LYS A 181 0.57 13.30 -6.17
CA LYS A 181 -0.03 11.97 -5.98
C LYS A 181 -1.12 12.04 -4.91
N ASP A 182 -2.33 11.70 -5.31
CA ASP A 182 -3.52 11.47 -4.48
C ASP A 182 -3.70 9.98 -4.19
N LEU A 183 -4.62 9.64 -3.27
CA LEU A 183 -4.97 8.25 -2.96
C LEU A 183 -6.46 8.00 -3.16
N MET A 184 -6.80 6.83 -3.70
CA MET A 184 -8.17 6.32 -3.69
C MET A 184 -8.24 5.02 -2.91
N ALA A 185 -9.04 5.01 -1.85
CA ALA A 185 -9.31 3.83 -1.03
C ALA A 185 -10.50 3.04 -1.57
N PHE A 186 -10.39 1.72 -1.58
CA PHE A 186 -11.45 0.76 -1.89
C PHE A 186 -11.67 -0.17 -0.71
N SER A 187 -12.93 -0.55 -0.44
CA SER A 187 -13.31 -1.53 0.58
C SER A 187 -14.24 -2.60 0.00
N TYR A 188 -14.11 -3.83 0.49
CA TYR A 188 -14.88 -5.02 0.16
C TYR A 188 -16.21 -5.10 0.92
N LYS A 189 -16.30 -4.53 2.13
CA LYS A 189 -17.52 -4.57 2.96
C LYS A 189 -18.44 -3.40 2.62
N ASN A 190 -19.20 -3.57 1.53
CA ASN A 190 -20.12 -2.57 0.97
C ASN A 190 -21.27 -2.11 1.90
N ASN A 191 -21.48 -2.75 3.04
CA ASN A 191 -22.68 -2.62 3.87
C ASN A 191 -22.55 -1.51 4.93
N ILE A 192 -21.32 -1.13 5.29
CA ILE A 192 -21.05 -0.06 6.27
C ILE A 192 -20.79 1.28 5.55
N TYR A 193 -20.83 1.24 4.22
CA TYR A 193 -20.54 2.37 3.36
C TYR A 193 -21.75 2.78 2.53
N SER A 194 -22.54 3.63 3.15
CA SER A 194 -23.25 4.68 2.41
C SER A 194 -22.32 5.67 1.64
N SER A 195 -20.99 5.46 1.63
CA SER A 195 -19.98 6.44 1.14
C SER A 195 -18.57 5.88 0.78
N GLY A 196 -18.44 4.61 0.40
CA GLY A 196 -17.24 3.76 0.65
C GLY A 196 -16.03 3.78 -0.27
N ASN A 197 -15.99 4.64 -1.28
CA ASN A 197 -14.74 4.96 -1.95
C ASN A 197 -14.26 6.31 -1.45
N GLY A 198 -13.15 6.30 -0.72
CA GLY A 198 -12.54 7.52 -0.21
C GLY A 198 -11.50 8.02 -1.20
N LEU A 199 -11.78 9.15 -1.86
CA LEU A 199 -10.73 9.89 -2.57
C LEU A 199 -10.04 10.81 -1.57
N PHE A 200 -8.72 10.73 -1.48
CA PHE A 200 -7.90 11.56 -0.62
C PHE A 200 -7.05 12.46 -1.52
N ILE A 201 -7.37 13.75 -1.52
CA ILE A 201 -6.66 14.74 -2.31
C ILE A 201 -5.49 15.28 -1.50
N ASN A 202 -4.31 15.16 -2.08
CA ASN A 202 -3.07 15.69 -1.55
C ASN A 202 -3.05 17.21 -1.68
N GLN A 203 -2.81 17.88 -0.57
CA GLN A 203 -2.81 19.35 -0.52
C GLN A 203 -1.47 19.95 -0.98
N GLY A 204 -0.46 19.12 -1.26
CA GLY A 204 0.86 19.51 -1.76
C GLY A 204 1.99 19.49 -0.75
N ASP A 205 1.67 19.34 0.52
CA ASP A 205 2.59 19.10 1.62
C ASP A 205 2.55 17.62 2.09
N GLY A 206 1.89 16.77 1.29
CA GLY A 206 1.62 15.37 1.60
C GLY A 206 0.47 15.16 2.59
N VAL A 207 -0.18 16.21 3.09
CA VAL A 207 -1.43 16.07 3.85
C VAL A 207 -2.55 15.71 2.88
N LEU A 208 -3.29 14.66 3.21
CA LEU A 208 -4.30 14.04 2.39
C LEU A 208 -5.69 14.32 2.99
N LYS A 209 -6.50 15.11 2.27
CA LYS A 209 -7.88 15.40 2.70
C LYS A 209 -8.85 14.46 2.03
N SER A 210 -9.67 13.79 2.83
CA SER A 210 -10.77 13.00 2.29
C SER A 210 -11.78 13.89 1.59
N VAL A 211 -12.18 13.46 0.40
CA VAL A 211 -13.24 14.03 -0.40
C VAL A 211 -14.35 13.00 -0.42
N GLN A 212 -15.52 13.42 0.05
CA GLN A 212 -16.71 12.60 -0.11
C GLN A 212 -17.03 12.52 -1.60
N LEU A 213 -16.86 11.32 -2.16
CA LEU A 213 -17.38 10.99 -3.45
C LEU A 213 -18.88 10.77 -3.26
N GLY A 214 -19.68 11.77 -3.62
CA GLY A 214 -21.12 11.58 -3.73
C GLY A 214 -21.40 10.35 -4.61
N GLY A 215 -22.40 9.56 -4.24
CA GLY A 215 -22.77 8.36 -4.96
C GLY A 215 -23.96 7.70 -4.28
N PRO A 216 -24.81 6.97 -5.02
CA PRO A 216 -25.90 6.23 -4.39
C PRO A 216 -25.33 5.23 -3.38
N GLU A 217 -25.94 5.14 -2.20
CA GLU A 217 -25.70 4.04 -1.26
C GLU A 217 -26.11 2.75 -1.97
N LEU A 218 -25.15 2.09 -2.60
CA LEU A 218 -25.40 0.87 -3.33
C LEU A 218 -24.75 -0.27 -2.56
N ALA A 219 -25.41 -0.68 -1.47
CA ALA A 219 -25.14 -1.96 -0.84
C ALA A 219 -25.13 -3.06 -1.92
N ASP A 220 -24.17 -3.97 -1.82
CA ASP A 220 -23.99 -5.11 -2.73
C ASP A 220 -23.69 -4.72 -4.19
N THR A 221 -22.90 -3.67 -4.42
CA THR A 221 -22.42 -3.31 -5.77
C THR A 221 -20.90 -3.23 -5.87
N ILE A 222 -20.39 -3.62 -7.03
CA ILE A 222 -18.99 -3.37 -7.42
C ILE A 222 -18.92 -1.91 -7.87
N GLN A 223 -18.10 -1.11 -7.20
CA GLN A 223 -17.83 0.26 -7.61
C GLN A 223 -16.59 0.31 -8.50
N ILE A 224 -16.78 0.74 -9.74
CA ILE A 224 -15.72 0.88 -10.74
C ILE A 224 -15.38 2.37 -10.86
N PRO A 225 -14.16 2.78 -10.49
CA PRO A 225 -13.72 4.15 -10.69
C PRO A 225 -13.49 4.43 -12.18
N ILE A 226 -13.93 5.59 -12.64
CA ILE A 226 -13.72 6.05 -14.01
C ILE A 226 -12.66 7.16 -14.00
N PHE A 227 -11.66 6.99 -14.86
CA PHE A 227 -10.57 7.94 -15.06
C PHE A 227 -10.47 8.35 -16.52
N THR A 228 -10.01 9.58 -16.75
CA THR A 228 -9.37 9.93 -18.02
C THR A 228 -7.92 9.50 -17.98
N THR A 229 -7.32 9.26 -19.15
CA THR A 229 -5.92 8.85 -19.30
C THR A 229 -5.10 9.88 -20.07
N ASN A 230 -3.80 9.91 -19.78
CA ASN A 230 -2.79 10.57 -20.59
C ASN A 230 -2.53 9.79 -21.88
N LYS A 231 -1.79 10.37 -22.83
CA LYS A 231 -1.43 9.71 -24.10
C LYS A 231 -0.61 8.43 -23.90
N ASP A 232 0.09 8.31 -22.78
CA ASP A 232 0.88 7.14 -22.40
C ASP A 232 0.06 6.05 -21.67
N GLY A 233 -1.25 6.24 -21.53
CA GLY A 233 -2.15 5.30 -20.83
C GLY A 233 -2.15 5.44 -19.30
N SER A 234 -1.31 6.30 -18.72
CA SER A 234 -1.37 6.60 -17.29
C SER A 234 -2.64 7.35 -16.93
N TRP A 235 -3.12 7.20 -15.69
CA TRP A 235 -4.33 7.87 -15.24
C TRP A 235 -4.06 9.35 -15.06
N LYS A 236 -5.00 10.19 -15.52
CA LYS A 236 -4.89 11.65 -15.54
C LYS A 236 -5.82 12.34 -14.56
N LYS A 237 -7.09 11.93 -14.52
CA LYS A 237 -8.11 12.59 -13.70
C LYS A 237 -9.23 11.63 -13.36
N PHE A 238 -9.62 11.58 -12.10
CA PHE A 238 -10.84 10.91 -11.66
C PHE A 238 -12.07 11.70 -12.13
N ILE A 239 -12.98 11.04 -12.81
CA ILE A 239 -14.20 11.68 -13.31
C ILE A 239 -15.48 11.12 -12.72
N GLY A 240 -15.45 9.94 -12.09
CA GLY A 240 -16.66 9.37 -11.51
C GLY A 240 -16.58 7.95 -11.01
N LEU A 241 -17.68 7.48 -10.43
CA LEU A 241 -17.88 6.07 -10.04
C LEU A 241 -18.96 5.45 -10.90
N TYR A 242 -18.84 4.14 -11.11
CA TYR A 242 -19.81 3.32 -11.79
C TYR A 242 -20.18 2.13 -10.91
N GLY A 243 -21.42 2.06 -10.46
CA GLY A 243 -21.91 0.95 -9.65
C GLY A 243 -22.46 -0.19 -10.50
N VAL A 244 -22.02 -1.42 -10.25
CA VAL A 244 -22.54 -2.65 -10.85
C VAL A 244 -23.14 -3.55 -9.77
N LYS A 245 -24.45 -3.77 -9.82
CA LYS A 245 -25.12 -4.81 -9.02
C LYS A 245 -25.20 -6.10 -9.81
N LEU A 246 -24.74 -7.21 -9.20
CA LEU A 246 -24.93 -8.55 -9.73
C LEU A 246 -26.11 -9.21 -9.01
N ASP A 247 -27.10 -9.71 -9.73
CA ASP A 247 -28.17 -10.54 -9.16
C ASP A 247 -28.34 -11.81 -9.99
N GLY A 248 -27.87 -12.94 -9.43
CA GLY A 248 -28.17 -14.32 -9.83
C GLY A 248 -27.81 -14.79 -11.24
N SER A 249 -27.60 -13.88 -12.20
CA SER A 249 -27.16 -14.09 -13.59
C SER A 249 -27.25 -12.84 -14.48
N GLN A 250 -27.85 -11.72 -14.00
CA GLN A 250 -28.07 -10.52 -14.82
C GLN A 250 -27.52 -9.23 -14.18
N LEU A 251 -27.07 -8.33 -15.05
CA LEU A 251 -26.51 -7.01 -14.73
C LEU A 251 -27.68 -6.01 -14.67
N MET A 252 -28.19 -5.71 -13.47
CA MET A 252 -29.51 -5.08 -13.34
C MET A 252 -29.54 -3.55 -13.24
N THR A 253 -28.47 -2.90 -12.75
CA THR A 253 -28.51 -1.44 -12.61
C THR A 253 -27.16 -0.81 -12.86
N VAL A 254 -27.14 0.12 -13.81
CA VAL A 254 -26.01 0.97 -14.15
C VAL A 254 -26.32 2.38 -13.68
N LYS A 255 -25.55 2.91 -12.75
CA LYS A 255 -25.54 4.35 -12.44
C LYS A 255 -24.12 4.86 -12.53
N ALA A 256 -23.84 5.62 -13.60
CA ALA A 256 -22.64 6.41 -13.71
C ALA A 256 -22.84 7.71 -12.92
N TRP A 257 -21.92 7.99 -12.00
CA TRP A 257 -21.88 9.24 -11.27
C TRP A 257 -20.63 9.99 -11.70
N ILE A 258 -20.81 10.93 -12.63
CA ILE A 258 -19.73 11.74 -13.19
C ILE A 258 -19.79 13.11 -12.48
N LYS A 259 -18.68 13.55 -11.91
CA LYS A 259 -18.55 14.89 -11.31
C LYS A 259 -18.25 15.95 -12.36
#